data_AF-A0A4V2LVW9-F1
#
_entry.id   AF-A0A4V2LVW9-F1
#
_cell.length_a   1.000
_cell.length_b   1.000
_cell.length_c   1.000
_cell.angle_alpha   90.00
_cell.angle_beta   90.00
_cell.angle_gamma   90.00
#
_symmetry.space_group_name_H-M   'P 1'
#
loop_
_entity.id
_entity.type
_entity.pdbx_description
1 polymer ?
#
loop_
_entity_poly.entity_id
_entity_poly.type
_entity_poly.pdbx_seq_one_letter_code
_entity_poly.pdbx_strand_id
1 'polypeptide(L)'
;MRKQMEGDNQRRRTLARQARERGRQAADEGASLSASKQLTHLEQGKRAGPPPAGKRHKPGATRGGPAPRPAGAPATPRSRPEQGGPEPGIITVGYQDLVEDVSRRAGVDFRTAKVGVESTVLVLAWALGTAERRRLLEAVPTSLHDVVPVDGIERHQDLPGFLSEVGRISGRSPEQARYQAEATLAALAERDGDLIESLHVPGELRELLNPPPAGPASAGPT
;
A
#
# COMPACT_ATOMS: atom_id res chain seq x y z
N MET A 1 -3.23 45.17 1.08
CA MET A 1 -3.43 44.21 2.19
C MET A 1 -2.20 43.37 2.58
N ARG A 2 -0.96 43.65 2.11
CA ARG A 2 0.23 42.84 2.49
C ARG A 2 0.88 43.22 3.83
N LYS A 3 0.62 44.44 4.35
CA LYS A 3 1.34 45.01 5.50
C LYS A 3 0.90 44.46 6.87
N GLN A 4 -0.31 43.89 6.97
CA GLN A 4 -0.83 43.33 8.23
C GLN A 4 -0.29 41.91 8.53
N MET A 5 -0.09 41.09 7.49
CA MET A 5 0.42 39.71 7.66
C MET A 5 1.86 39.66 8.18
N GLU A 6 2.68 40.65 7.83
CA GLU A 6 4.09 40.70 8.22
C GLU A 6 4.27 41.03 9.71
N GLY A 7 3.42 41.91 10.25
CA GLY A 7 3.41 42.25 11.68
C GLY A 7 2.98 41.08 12.56
N ASP A 8 2.03 40.27 12.10
CA ASP A 8 1.54 39.11 12.85
C ASP A 8 2.58 37.97 12.85
N ASN A 9 3.31 37.81 11.74
CA ASN A 9 4.37 36.80 11.63
C ASN A 9 5.62 37.17 12.47
N GLN A 10 5.95 38.47 12.57
CA GLN A 10 7.00 38.94 13.47
C GLN A 10 6.63 38.70 14.95
N ARG A 11 5.38 39.00 15.35
CA ARG A 11 4.91 38.75 16.72
C ARG A 11 5.01 37.26 17.10
N ARG A 12 4.66 36.35 16.19
CA ARG A 12 4.80 34.89 16.40
C ARG A 12 6.26 34.45 16.57
N ARG A 13 7.18 35.00 15.79
CA ARG A 13 8.62 34.71 15.91
C ARG A 13 9.19 35.19 17.25
N THR A 14 8.72 36.33 17.76
CA THR A 14 9.15 36.85 19.06
C THR A 14 8.64 36.00 20.22
N LEU A 15 7.38 35.57 20.19
CA LEU A 15 6.82 34.67 21.21
C LEU A 15 7.53 33.31 21.25
N ALA A 16 7.81 32.72 20.08
CA ALA A 16 8.54 31.46 20.00
C ALA A 16 9.99 31.55 20.53
N ARG A 17 10.64 32.72 20.40
CA ARG A 17 11.96 32.96 21.00
C ARG A 17 11.89 33.07 22.53
N GLN A 18 10.91 33.81 23.06
CA GLN A 18 10.72 33.93 24.51
C GLN A 18 10.38 32.61 25.20
N ALA A 19 9.62 31.72 24.54
CA ALA A 19 9.33 30.39 25.08
C ALA A 19 10.60 29.53 25.25
N ARG A 20 11.55 29.63 24.30
CA ARG A 20 12.83 28.91 24.34
C ARG A 20 13.79 29.47 25.39
N GLU A 21 13.84 30.79 25.56
CA GLU A 21 14.67 31.44 26.59
C GLU A 21 14.23 31.08 28.02
N ARG A 22 12.94 30.76 28.23
CA ARG A 22 12.43 30.27 29.52
C ARG A 22 12.62 28.77 29.75
N GLY A 23 13.32 28.07 28.85
CA GLY A 23 13.62 26.64 28.97
C GLY A 23 12.38 25.73 28.91
N ARG A 24 11.27 26.19 28.34
CA ARG A 24 10.02 25.42 28.21
C ARG A 24 9.81 24.97 26.77
N GLN A 25 9.32 23.73 26.59
CA GLN A 25 8.95 23.22 25.27
C GLN A 25 7.63 23.86 24.82
N ALA A 26 7.51 24.10 23.51
CA ALA A 26 6.38 24.79 22.87
C ALA A 26 5.01 24.07 22.93
N ALA A 27 4.89 23.03 23.78
CA ALA A 27 3.67 22.25 23.96
C ALA A 27 2.76 22.77 25.10
N ASP A 28 3.26 23.65 25.98
CA ASP A 28 2.52 24.11 27.17
C ASP A 28 1.77 25.44 27.01
N GLU A 29 1.91 26.15 25.89
CA GLU A 29 1.18 27.38 25.61
C GLU A 29 0.33 27.24 24.34
N GLY A 30 -0.71 26.40 24.41
CA GLY A 30 -1.94 26.57 23.62
C GLY A 30 -1.82 26.65 22.09
N ALA A 31 -0.78 26.07 21.50
CA ALA A 31 -0.55 26.04 20.05
C ALA A 31 -0.81 24.67 19.42
N SER A 32 -1.78 23.91 19.93
CA SER A 32 -2.27 22.67 19.31
C SER A 32 -3.78 22.76 19.02
N LEU A 33 -4.14 23.27 17.85
CA LEU A 33 -5.50 23.16 17.30
C LEU A 33 -5.77 21.76 16.73
N SER A 34 -5.55 20.71 17.53
CA SER A 34 -5.83 19.32 17.10
C SER A 34 -6.29 18.39 18.24
N ALA A 35 -6.01 18.70 19.50
CA ALA A 35 -6.23 17.76 20.60
C ALA A 35 -7.62 17.83 21.28
N SER A 36 -8.53 18.72 20.85
CA SER A 36 -9.86 18.86 21.48
C SER A 36 -11.02 18.16 20.75
N LYS A 37 -10.76 17.30 19.76
CA LYS A 37 -11.80 16.47 19.13
C LYS A 37 -11.86 15.02 19.64
N GLN A 38 -10.91 14.58 20.45
CA GLN A 38 -10.87 13.19 20.92
C GLN A 38 -11.48 12.95 22.30
N LEU A 39 -11.87 13.99 23.06
CA LEU A 39 -12.48 13.82 24.38
C LEU A 39 -14.02 13.88 24.41
N THR A 40 -14.68 14.06 23.26
CA THR A 40 -16.15 14.13 23.19
C THR A 40 -16.85 12.82 22.79
N HIS A 41 -16.10 11.75 22.54
CA HIS A 41 -16.66 10.44 22.14
C HIS A 41 -16.63 9.36 23.24
N LEU A 42 -16.09 9.65 24.43
CA LEU A 42 -15.97 8.68 25.52
C LEU A 42 -17.17 8.66 26.50
N GLU A 43 -18.18 9.52 26.29
CA GLU A 43 -19.31 9.67 27.22
C GLU A 43 -20.70 9.47 26.56
N GLN A 44 -20.80 8.61 25.53
CA GLN A 44 -22.10 8.18 24.96
C GLN A 44 -22.31 6.65 24.99
N GLY A 45 -21.59 5.96 25.87
CA GLY A 45 -21.64 4.50 26.05
C GLY A 45 -22.57 3.98 27.15
N LYS A 46 -23.54 4.76 27.66
CA LYS A 46 -24.55 4.26 28.62
C LYS A 46 -25.94 4.25 27.98
N ARG A 47 -26.15 3.32 27.04
CA ARG A 47 -27.50 2.91 26.66
C ARG A 47 -28.04 1.98 27.73
N ALA A 48 -29.15 2.36 28.35
CA ALA A 48 -29.93 1.53 29.24
C ALA A 48 -30.44 0.32 28.46
N GLY A 49 -29.85 -0.85 28.72
CA GLY A 49 -30.42 -2.13 28.30
C GLY A 49 -31.71 -2.42 29.07
N PRO A 50 -32.62 -3.23 28.51
CA PRO A 50 -33.83 -3.64 29.22
C PRO A 50 -33.47 -4.43 30.49
N PRO A 51 -34.32 -4.36 31.54
CA PRO A 51 -34.01 -4.94 32.85
C PRO A 51 -33.90 -6.47 32.80
N PRO A 52 -33.05 -7.09 33.66
CA PRO A 52 -32.90 -8.54 33.70
C PRO A 52 -34.18 -9.20 34.24
N ALA A 53 -34.72 -10.15 33.48
CA ALA A 53 -35.84 -10.98 33.91
C ALA A 53 -35.42 -11.87 35.10
N GLY A 54 -36.26 -11.87 36.15
CA GLY A 54 -35.97 -12.44 37.45
C GLY A 54 -35.85 -13.96 37.53
N LYS A 55 -35.25 -14.38 38.64
CA LYS A 55 -35.17 -15.76 39.13
C LYS A 55 -36.56 -16.36 39.34
N ARG A 56 -36.89 -17.50 38.72
CA ARG A 56 -37.85 -18.50 39.25
C ARG A 56 -37.53 -19.93 38.75
N HIS A 57 -37.16 -20.77 39.71
CA HIS A 57 -37.41 -22.21 39.90
C HIS A 57 -37.67 -23.17 38.71
N LYS A 58 -36.85 -24.23 38.63
CA LYS A 58 -37.20 -25.58 38.11
C LYS A 58 -38.25 -26.23 39.05
N PRO A 59 -39.16 -27.13 38.60
CA PRO A 59 -38.88 -28.48 38.02
C PRO A 59 -39.77 -28.76 36.78
N GLY A 60 -39.76 -29.85 36.01
CA GLY A 60 -39.18 -31.20 36.00
C GLY A 60 -39.88 -31.97 34.85
N ALA A 61 -39.17 -32.94 34.25
CA ALA A 61 -39.59 -34.02 33.32
C ALA A 61 -40.93 -33.98 32.54
N THR A 62 -40.86 -34.10 31.20
CA THR A 62 -41.59 -35.11 30.38
C THR A 62 -41.24 -35.04 28.88
N ARG A 63 -40.61 -36.12 28.39
CA ARG A 63 -40.89 -36.89 27.15
C ARG A 63 -41.76 -36.24 26.05
N GLY A 64 -41.22 -36.15 24.82
CA GLY A 64 -42.01 -36.37 23.60
C GLY A 64 -41.80 -35.39 22.43
N GLY A 65 -41.08 -35.85 21.40
CA GLY A 65 -41.30 -35.46 19.99
C GLY A 65 -40.47 -34.29 19.44
N PRO A 66 -39.82 -34.44 18.27
CA PRO A 66 -39.18 -33.32 17.58
C PRO A 66 -40.25 -32.40 16.96
N ALA A 67 -40.25 -31.13 17.35
CA ALA A 67 -41.06 -30.10 16.70
C ALA A 67 -40.52 -29.79 15.29
N PRO A 68 -41.39 -29.53 14.29
CA PRO A 68 -40.97 -29.15 12.95
C PRO A 68 -40.31 -27.76 12.93
N ARG A 69 -39.32 -27.58 12.05
CA ARG A 69 -38.59 -26.31 11.87
C ARG A 69 -39.55 -25.20 11.41
N PRO A 70 -39.48 -23.97 11.95
CA PRO A 70 -40.15 -22.84 11.34
C PRO A 70 -39.47 -22.49 10.01
N ALA A 71 -40.28 -22.33 8.97
CA ALA A 71 -39.89 -21.77 7.69
C ALA A 71 -39.75 -20.24 7.78
N GLY A 72 -38.72 -19.69 7.14
CA GLY A 72 -38.70 -18.30 6.68
C GLY A 72 -37.66 -17.40 7.32
N ALA A 73 -36.56 -17.16 6.60
CA ALA A 73 -36.03 -15.81 6.41
C ALA A 73 -35.39 -15.73 5.01
N PRO A 74 -35.71 -14.71 4.21
CA PRO A 74 -35.10 -14.54 2.89
C PRO A 74 -33.61 -14.25 3.06
N ALA A 75 -32.78 -14.95 2.27
CA ALA A 75 -31.36 -14.65 2.19
C ALA A 75 -31.20 -13.23 1.65
N THR A 76 -30.65 -12.34 2.48
CA THR A 76 -30.11 -11.05 2.04
C THR A 76 -29.14 -11.33 0.90
N PRO A 77 -29.34 -10.79 -0.32
CA PRO A 77 -28.38 -10.98 -1.38
C PRO A 77 -27.08 -10.30 -0.93
N ARG A 78 -26.06 -11.11 -0.69
CA ARG A 78 -24.69 -10.60 -0.49
C ARG A 78 -24.38 -9.78 -1.73
N SER A 79 -24.03 -8.50 -1.52
CA SER A 79 -23.58 -7.60 -2.57
C SER A 79 -22.43 -8.26 -3.33
N ARG A 80 -22.74 -8.74 -4.53
CA ARG A 80 -21.77 -9.15 -5.53
C ARG A 80 -20.95 -7.90 -5.86
N PRO A 81 -19.61 -7.90 -5.71
CA PRO A 81 -18.84 -6.80 -6.28
C PRO A 81 -19.13 -6.77 -7.77
N GLU A 82 -19.57 -5.60 -8.26
CA GLU A 82 -19.72 -5.33 -9.68
C GLU A 82 -18.39 -5.67 -10.36
N GLN A 83 -18.39 -6.78 -11.08
CA GLN A 83 -17.44 -7.00 -12.15
C GLN A 83 -17.83 -6.02 -13.25
N GLY A 84 -17.30 -4.80 -13.16
CA GLY A 84 -17.22 -3.91 -14.32
C GLY A 84 -16.51 -4.69 -15.42
N GLY A 85 -17.21 -4.90 -16.53
CA GLY A 85 -16.63 -5.56 -17.70
C GLY A 85 -15.45 -4.74 -18.21
N PRO A 86 -14.40 -5.39 -18.74
CA PRO A 86 -13.27 -4.67 -19.30
C PRO A 86 -13.73 -3.84 -20.50
N GLU A 87 -13.42 -2.55 -20.45
CA GLU A 87 -13.28 -1.74 -21.67
C GLU A 87 -12.33 -2.47 -22.62
N PRO A 88 -12.65 -2.60 -23.92
CA PRO A 88 -11.81 -3.32 -24.86
C PRO A 88 -10.50 -2.54 -25.07
N GLY A 89 -9.40 -3.04 -24.48
CA GLY A 89 -8.05 -2.59 -24.80
C GLY A 89 -7.05 -2.55 -23.65
N ILE A 90 -7.46 -2.76 -22.40
CA ILE A 90 -6.53 -2.79 -21.26
C ILE A 90 -6.84 -4.04 -20.43
N ILE A 91 -5.96 -5.04 -20.46
CA ILE A 91 -6.06 -6.17 -19.53
C ILE A 91 -5.69 -5.62 -18.15
N THR A 92 -6.68 -5.12 -17.41
CA THR A 92 -6.47 -4.63 -16.04
C THR A 92 -5.96 -5.79 -15.20
N VAL A 93 -4.67 -5.75 -14.87
CA VAL A 93 -3.98 -6.76 -14.09
C VAL A 93 -4.68 -6.93 -12.74
N GLY A 94 -5.08 -8.14 -12.37
CA GLY A 94 -5.47 -8.44 -11.01
C GLY A 94 -4.26 -8.30 -10.08
N TYR A 95 -4.33 -7.41 -9.08
CA TYR A 95 -3.27 -7.20 -8.10
C TYR A 95 -2.75 -8.51 -7.48
N GLN A 96 -3.68 -9.37 -7.07
CA GLN A 96 -3.35 -10.64 -6.44
C GLN A 96 -2.60 -11.57 -7.40
N ASP A 97 -3.07 -11.67 -8.65
CA ASP A 97 -2.45 -12.53 -9.65
C ASP A 97 -1.01 -12.08 -9.96
N LEU A 98 -0.77 -10.76 -10.03
CA LEU A 98 0.57 -10.21 -10.26
C LEU A 98 1.50 -10.60 -9.11
N VAL A 99 1.06 -10.39 -7.87
CA VAL A 99 1.88 -10.69 -6.69
C VAL A 99 2.14 -12.20 -6.56
N GLU A 100 1.15 -13.05 -6.87
CA GLU A 100 1.32 -14.51 -6.87
C GLU A 100 2.32 -14.99 -7.93
N ASP A 101 2.26 -14.43 -9.13
CA ASP A 101 3.22 -14.74 -10.19
C ASP A 101 4.65 -14.35 -9.80
N VAL A 102 4.81 -13.13 -9.26
CA VAL A 102 6.11 -12.66 -8.78
C VAL A 102 6.62 -13.47 -7.60
N SER A 103 5.75 -13.86 -6.66
CA SER A 103 6.09 -14.75 -5.54
C SER A 103 6.66 -16.08 -6.04
N ARG A 104 6.02 -16.70 -7.04
CA ARG A 104 6.49 -17.93 -7.68
C ARG A 104 7.85 -17.75 -8.37
N ARG A 105 8.05 -16.66 -9.11
CA ARG A 105 9.29 -16.38 -9.85
C ARG A 105 10.47 -16.07 -8.94
N ALA A 106 10.26 -15.25 -7.92
CA ALA A 106 11.31 -14.84 -6.98
C ALA A 106 11.53 -15.85 -5.84
N GLY A 107 10.68 -16.87 -5.70
CA GLY A 107 10.80 -17.88 -4.64
C GLY A 107 10.58 -17.32 -3.23
N VAL A 108 9.77 -16.26 -3.10
CA VAL A 108 9.48 -15.57 -1.83
C VAL A 108 8.01 -15.68 -1.47
N ASP A 109 7.66 -15.50 -0.20
CA ASP A 109 6.26 -15.51 0.24
C ASP A 109 5.48 -14.29 -0.32
N PHE A 110 4.15 -14.41 -0.33
CA PHE A 110 3.26 -13.39 -0.89
C PHE A 110 3.45 -12.00 -0.25
N ARG A 111 3.67 -11.91 1.06
CA ARG A 111 3.84 -10.61 1.74
C ARG A 111 5.12 -9.95 1.30
N THR A 112 6.19 -10.73 1.19
CA THR A 112 7.48 -10.28 0.70
C THR A 112 7.39 -9.87 -0.77
N ALA A 113 6.74 -10.68 -1.62
CA ALA A 113 6.50 -10.35 -3.03
C ALA A 113 5.71 -9.05 -3.20
N LYS A 114 4.62 -8.89 -2.43
CA LYS A 114 3.77 -7.69 -2.44
C LYS A 114 4.59 -6.42 -2.28
N VAL A 115 5.39 -6.34 -1.21
CA VAL A 115 6.21 -5.15 -0.93
C VAL A 115 7.24 -4.94 -2.03
N GLY A 116 7.82 -6.02 -2.55
CA GLY A 116 8.77 -5.95 -3.66
C GLY A 116 8.14 -5.37 -4.93
N VAL A 117 6.95 -5.84 -5.31
CA VAL A 117 6.22 -5.35 -6.50
C VAL A 117 5.84 -3.88 -6.33
N GLU A 118 5.28 -3.50 -5.18
CA GLU A 118 4.91 -2.12 -4.86
C GLU A 118 6.14 -1.19 -4.98
N SER A 119 7.25 -1.56 -4.36
CA SER A 119 8.51 -0.80 -4.44
C SER A 119 9.05 -0.69 -5.87
N THR A 120 9.08 -1.79 -6.62
CA THR A 120 9.62 -1.79 -7.99
C THR A 120 8.79 -0.92 -8.93
N VAL A 121 7.46 -1.08 -8.92
CA VAL A 121 6.55 -0.29 -9.78
C VAL A 121 6.68 1.19 -9.44
N LEU A 122 6.73 1.51 -8.16
CA LEU A 122 6.85 2.87 -7.69
C LEU A 122 8.19 3.50 -8.11
N VAL A 123 9.33 2.87 -7.82
CA VAL A 123 10.65 3.43 -8.22
C VAL A 123 10.76 3.55 -9.74
N LEU A 124 10.24 2.58 -10.49
CA LEU A 124 10.20 2.65 -11.95
C LEU A 124 9.38 3.84 -12.43
N ALA A 125 8.19 4.06 -11.87
CA ALA A 125 7.36 5.21 -12.19
C ALA A 125 8.08 6.56 -11.99
N TRP A 126 9.00 6.64 -11.03
CA TRP A 126 9.81 7.84 -10.78
C TRP A 126 11.07 7.94 -11.64
N ALA A 127 11.64 6.81 -12.08
CA ALA A 127 12.73 6.80 -13.06
C ALA A 127 12.24 7.31 -14.44
N LEU A 128 11.02 6.93 -14.82
CA LEU A 128 10.38 7.24 -16.09
C LEU A 128 10.05 8.74 -16.31
N GLY A 129 9.86 9.10 -17.58
CA GLY A 129 9.30 10.39 -17.98
C GLY A 129 7.81 10.52 -17.64
N THR A 130 7.25 11.72 -17.71
CA THR A 130 5.85 11.99 -17.30
C THR A 130 4.84 11.16 -18.09
N ALA A 131 5.07 10.97 -19.40
CA ALA A 131 4.15 10.23 -20.26
C ALA A 131 4.20 8.73 -19.97
N GLU A 132 5.39 8.17 -19.86
CA GLU A 132 5.65 6.75 -19.57
C GLU A 132 5.19 6.39 -18.16
N ARG A 133 5.47 7.27 -17.19
CA ARG A 133 4.95 7.15 -15.82
C ARG A 133 3.44 7.05 -15.81
N ARG A 134 2.75 7.94 -16.52
CA ARG A 134 1.28 7.94 -16.58
C ARG A 134 0.76 6.62 -17.16
N ARG A 135 1.34 6.15 -18.27
CA ARG A 135 0.96 4.86 -18.88
C ARG A 135 1.16 3.69 -17.93
N LEU A 136 2.32 3.62 -17.26
CA LEU A 136 2.61 2.59 -16.27
C LEU A 136 1.55 2.59 -15.16
N LEU A 137 1.24 3.76 -14.60
CA LEU A 137 0.29 3.90 -13.50
C LEU A 137 -1.16 3.64 -13.90
N GLU A 138 -1.54 3.89 -15.16
CA GLU A 138 -2.85 3.53 -15.70
C GLU A 138 -3.01 2.02 -15.92
N ALA A 139 -1.91 1.31 -16.19
CA ALA A 139 -1.93 -0.13 -16.45
C ALA A 139 -1.87 -0.99 -15.18
N VAL A 140 -1.35 -0.45 -14.08
CA VAL A 140 -1.20 -1.17 -12.81
C VAL A 140 -2.37 -0.90 -11.84
N PRO A 141 -2.77 -1.88 -11.01
CA PRO A 141 -3.73 -1.68 -9.93
C PRO A 141 -3.42 -0.46 -9.06
N THR A 142 -4.47 0.27 -8.68
CA THR A 142 -4.32 1.47 -7.85
C THR A 142 -3.69 1.19 -6.49
N SER A 143 -3.88 -0.01 -5.96
CA SER A 143 -3.22 -0.48 -4.73
C SER A 143 -1.68 -0.48 -4.80
N LEU A 144 -1.08 -0.52 -6.00
CA LEU A 144 0.38 -0.55 -6.18
C LEU A 144 1.03 0.83 -6.10
N HIS A 145 0.25 1.90 -6.22
CA HIS A 145 0.78 3.26 -6.26
C HIS A 145 0.32 4.13 -5.08
N ASP A 146 -0.45 3.59 -4.14
CA ASP A 146 -0.92 4.29 -2.93
C ASP A 146 0.11 4.29 -1.79
N VAL A 147 1.24 3.60 -1.99
CA VAL A 147 2.34 3.53 -1.04
C VAL A 147 3.42 4.50 -1.48
N VAL A 148 3.50 5.66 -0.84
CA VAL A 148 4.64 6.58 -1.01
C VAL A 148 5.44 6.59 0.30
N PRO A 149 6.77 6.31 0.26
CA PRO A 149 7.60 6.39 1.45
C PRO A 149 7.54 7.77 2.08
N VAL A 150 7.59 7.83 3.42
CA VAL A 150 7.56 9.09 4.19
C VAL A 150 8.72 10.01 3.79
N ASP A 151 9.89 9.44 3.53
CA ASP A 151 11.10 10.18 3.13
C ASP A 151 11.12 10.54 1.64
N GLY A 152 10.06 10.21 0.89
CA GLY A 152 10.01 10.37 -0.55
C GLY A 152 10.82 9.32 -1.31
N ILE A 153 11.02 9.59 -2.60
CA ILE A 153 11.66 8.68 -3.56
C ILE A 153 12.74 9.44 -4.29
N GLU A 154 13.94 8.88 -4.29
CA GLU A 154 15.06 9.41 -5.06
C GLU A 154 14.99 8.91 -6.50
N ARG A 155 15.19 9.83 -7.44
CA ARG A 155 15.16 9.50 -8.87
C ARG A 155 16.55 9.04 -9.32
N HIS A 156 16.64 7.75 -9.64
CA HIS A 156 17.83 7.13 -10.20
C HIS A 156 17.53 6.62 -11.62
N GLN A 157 18.45 6.87 -12.55
CA GLN A 157 18.34 6.40 -13.95
C GLN A 157 19.35 5.29 -14.26
N ASP A 158 20.37 5.15 -13.41
CA ASP A 158 21.33 4.07 -13.42
C ASP A 158 20.80 2.84 -12.67
N LEU A 159 21.28 1.66 -13.07
CA LEU A 159 20.83 0.40 -12.50
C LEU A 159 21.17 0.24 -11.00
N PRO A 160 22.39 0.54 -10.54
CA PRO A 160 22.75 0.43 -9.12
C PRO A 160 21.91 1.34 -8.21
N GLY A 161 21.68 2.59 -8.61
CA GLY A 161 20.85 3.55 -7.87
C GLY A 161 19.39 3.10 -7.80
N PHE A 162 18.84 2.63 -8.93
CA PHE A 162 17.49 2.06 -8.97
C PHE A 162 17.34 0.87 -8.01
N LEU A 163 18.25 -0.10 -8.05
CA LEU A 163 18.20 -1.28 -7.20
C LEU A 163 18.41 -0.93 -5.72
N SER A 164 19.25 0.05 -5.42
CA SER A 164 19.45 0.56 -4.07
C SER A 164 18.16 1.17 -3.51
N GLU A 165 17.44 1.93 -4.33
CA GLU A 165 16.18 2.56 -3.93
C GLU A 165 15.05 1.54 -3.76
N VAL A 166 14.94 0.57 -4.67
CA VAL A 166 14.01 -0.57 -4.52
C VAL A 166 14.33 -1.35 -3.24
N GLY A 167 15.62 -1.62 -2.97
CA GLY A 167 16.07 -2.30 -1.75
C GLY A 167 15.73 -1.52 -0.48
N ARG A 168 15.96 -0.20 -0.49
CA ARG A 168 15.63 0.70 0.63
C ARG A 168 14.14 0.66 0.98
N ILE A 169 13.26 0.78 -0.02
CA ILE A 169 11.80 0.80 0.20
C ILE A 169 11.28 -0.60 0.59
N SER A 170 11.84 -1.66 -0.01
CA SER A 170 11.40 -3.03 0.27
C SER A 170 12.07 -3.71 1.47
N GLY A 171 13.07 -3.08 2.08
CA GLY A 171 13.86 -3.66 3.18
C GLY A 171 14.76 -4.82 2.75
N ARG A 172 15.26 -4.80 1.50
CA ARG A 172 16.06 -5.88 0.90
C ARG A 172 17.45 -5.42 0.48
N SER A 173 18.37 -6.37 0.32
CA SER A 173 19.66 -6.07 -0.29
C SER A 173 19.50 -5.69 -1.78
N PRO A 174 20.44 -4.93 -2.38
CA PRO A 174 20.39 -4.59 -3.80
C PRO A 174 20.29 -5.80 -4.72
N GLU A 175 20.92 -6.91 -4.37
CA GLU A 175 20.87 -8.15 -5.15
C GLU A 175 19.52 -8.86 -5.05
N GLN A 176 18.91 -8.89 -3.86
CA GLN A 176 17.54 -9.38 -3.70
C GLN A 176 16.53 -8.46 -4.42
N ALA A 177 16.77 -7.15 -4.42
CA ALA A 177 15.98 -6.18 -5.15
C ALA A 177 16.11 -6.40 -6.67
N ARG A 178 17.29 -6.82 -7.16
CA ARG A 178 17.50 -7.18 -8.56
C ARG A 178 16.59 -8.34 -8.99
N TYR A 179 16.69 -9.48 -8.31
CA TYR A 179 15.86 -10.64 -8.62
C TYR A 179 14.37 -10.33 -8.54
N GLN A 180 13.97 -9.52 -7.55
CA GLN A 180 12.59 -9.06 -7.40
C GLN A 180 12.15 -8.16 -8.56
N ALA A 181 12.99 -7.22 -8.97
CA ALA A 181 12.69 -6.30 -10.06
C ALA A 181 12.59 -7.04 -11.40
N GLU A 182 13.53 -7.95 -11.69
CA GLU A 182 13.49 -8.83 -12.86
C GLU A 182 12.21 -9.67 -12.88
N ALA A 183 11.84 -10.31 -11.76
CA ALA A 183 10.61 -11.09 -11.65
C ALA A 183 9.35 -10.23 -11.88
N THR A 184 9.32 -9.01 -11.34
CA THR A 184 8.20 -8.07 -11.48
C THR A 184 8.05 -7.62 -12.94
N LEU A 185 9.15 -7.23 -13.58
CA LEU A 185 9.13 -6.78 -14.96
C LEU A 185 8.78 -7.92 -15.94
N ALA A 186 9.29 -9.13 -15.69
CA ALA A 186 8.92 -10.31 -16.46
C ALA A 186 7.43 -10.66 -16.33
N ALA A 187 6.87 -10.54 -15.11
CA ALA A 187 5.44 -10.76 -14.88
C ALA A 187 4.55 -9.69 -15.55
N LEU A 188 5.02 -8.44 -15.64
CA LEU A 188 4.34 -7.39 -16.39
C LEU A 188 4.45 -7.62 -17.90
N ALA A 189 5.63 -7.97 -18.41
CA ALA A 189 5.86 -8.22 -19.84
C ALA A 189 5.06 -9.42 -20.37
N GLU A 190 4.89 -10.47 -19.57
CA GLU A 190 4.08 -11.63 -19.98
C GLU A 190 2.60 -11.31 -20.11
N ARG A 191 2.12 -10.30 -19.37
CA ARG A 191 0.71 -9.87 -19.39
C ARG A 191 0.46 -8.80 -20.44
N ASP A 192 1.37 -7.85 -20.55
CA ASP A 192 1.27 -6.70 -21.43
C ASP A 192 2.67 -6.32 -21.94
N GLY A 193 3.10 -7.03 -22.99
CA GLY A 193 4.39 -6.80 -23.63
C GLY A 193 4.46 -5.42 -24.29
N ASP A 194 3.35 -4.97 -24.89
CA ASP A 194 3.24 -3.67 -25.55
C ASP A 194 3.43 -2.52 -24.55
N LEU A 195 2.91 -2.66 -23.32
CA LEU A 195 3.19 -1.72 -22.23
C LEU A 195 4.69 -1.62 -22.00
N ILE A 196 5.37 -2.74 -21.75
CA ILE A 196 6.81 -2.76 -21.43
C ILE A 196 7.65 -2.18 -22.56
N GLU A 197 7.32 -2.48 -23.81
CA GLU A 197 7.98 -1.88 -24.98
C GLU A 197 7.77 -0.36 -25.05
N SER A 198 6.59 0.12 -24.65
CA SER A 198 6.24 1.54 -24.69
C SER A 198 6.87 2.40 -23.59
N LEU A 199 7.37 1.80 -22.49
CA LEU A 199 7.87 2.53 -21.32
C LEU A 199 9.22 3.24 -21.57
N HIS A 200 9.87 3.07 -22.72
CA HIS A 200 11.16 3.73 -23.05
C HIS A 200 12.14 3.78 -21.87
N VAL A 201 12.34 2.62 -21.25
CA VAL A 201 13.12 2.48 -20.02
C VAL A 201 14.58 2.90 -20.27
N PRO A 202 15.23 3.63 -19.34
CA PRO A 202 16.66 3.98 -19.43
C PRO A 202 17.54 2.78 -19.79
N GLY A 203 18.59 3.01 -20.58
CA GLY A 203 19.41 1.93 -21.17
C GLY A 203 19.95 0.93 -20.15
N GLU A 204 20.45 1.40 -19.01
CA GLU A 204 20.97 0.53 -17.94
C GLU A 204 19.88 -0.30 -17.25
N LEU A 205 18.66 0.24 -17.14
CA LEU A 205 17.51 -0.48 -16.59
C LEU A 205 16.93 -1.51 -17.58
N ARG A 206 17.26 -1.38 -18.87
CA ARG A 206 16.89 -2.35 -19.91
C ARG A 206 17.54 -3.71 -19.69
N GLU A 207 18.64 -3.77 -18.93
CA GLU A 207 19.28 -5.02 -18.48
C GLU A 207 18.33 -5.88 -17.63
N LEU A 208 17.38 -5.27 -16.91
CA LEU A 208 16.38 -6.00 -16.12
C LEU A 208 15.31 -6.67 -16.99
N LEU A 209 15.11 -6.18 -18.21
CA LEU A 209 14.13 -6.72 -19.17
C LEU A 209 14.71 -7.85 -20.02
N ASN A 210 16.02 -7.83 -20.23
CA ASN A 210 16.76 -8.86 -20.95
C ASN A 210 17.95 -9.27 -20.08
N PRO A 211 17.73 -10.06 -19.01
CA PRO A 211 18.85 -10.56 -18.23
C PRO A 211 19.76 -11.35 -19.18
N PRO A 212 21.09 -11.13 -19.14
CA PRO A 212 21.99 -11.93 -19.96
C PRO A 212 21.73 -13.41 -19.68
N PRO A 213 21.76 -14.29 -20.70
CA PRO A 213 21.62 -15.71 -20.46
C PRO A 213 22.64 -16.10 -19.39
N ALA A 214 22.17 -16.73 -18.31
CA ALA A 214 23.05 -17.24 -17.27
C ALA A 214 24.19 -17.97 -17.98
N GLY A 215 25.41 -17.42 -17.89
CA GLY A 215 26.55 -17.97 -18.60
C GLY A 215 26.64 -19.47 -18.30
N PRO A 216 27.06 -20.31 -19.27
CA PRO A 216 27.12 -21.75 -19.05
C PRO A 216 27.90 -21.98 -17.76
N ALA A 217 27.22 -22.58 -16.77
CA ALA A 217 27.82 -22.94 -15.50
C ALA A 217 29.15 -23.61 -15.82
N SER A 218 30.25 -23.00 -15.39
CA SER A 218 31.58 -23.48 -15.68
C SER A 218 31.68 -24.88 -15.10
N ALA A 219 31.53 -25.89 -15.97
CA ALA A 219 31.81 -27.27 -15.64
C ALA A 219 33.28 -27.30 -15.21
N GLY A 220 33.51 -27.55 -13.92
CA GLY A 220 34.85 -27.67 -13.37
C GLY A 220 35.64 -28.74 -14.14
N PRO A 221 36.96 -28.58 -14.27
CA PRO A 221 37.78 -29.58 -14.93
C PRO A 221 37.71 -30.90 -14.15
N THR A 222 37.30 -31.96 -14.83
CA THR A 222 37.48 -33.35 -14.42
C THR A 222 38.94 -33.78 -14.57
#